data_AF-A0A2V9R1L0-F1
#
_entry.id   AF-A0A2V9R1L0-F1
#
_cell.length_a   1.000
_cell.length_b   1.000
_cell.length_c   1.000
_cell.angle_alpha   90.00
_cell.angle_beta   90.00
_cell.angle_gamma   90.00
#
_symmetry.space_group_name_H-M   'P 1'
#
loop_
_entity.id
_entity.type
_entity.pdbx_description
1 polymer ?
#
loop_
_entity_poly.entity_id
_entity_poly.type
_entity_poly.pdbx_seq_one_letter_code
_entity_poly.pdbx_strand_id
1 'polypeptide(L)'
;MGIAVGDYDNDGWMDLLVTNFSEDYNTLYHNNRGQFEDVTYEAGLGAASYTQLGWGTGFVDFDNDGWKELFVANGHIYPQVNQTRKSQPALSQSPQRPLRSTLQPGKRLP
;
A
#
# COMPACT_ATOMS: atom_id res chain seq x y z
N MET A 1 -3.61 -11.50 8.89
CA MET A 1 -3.63 -10.07 9.24
C MET A 1 -3.04 -9.86 10.62
N GLY A 2 -2.41 -8.72 10.83
CA GLY A 2 -1.63 -8.37 12.00
C GLY A 2 -1.38 -6.87 12.07
N ILE A 3 -0.80 -6.43 13.19
CA ILE A 3 -0.51 -5.03 13.47
C ILE A 3 0.92 -4.88 13.99
N ALA A 4 1.60 -3.83 13.56
CA ALA A 4 2.86 -3.37 14.14
C ALA A 4 2.70 -1.93 14.62
N VAL A 5 3.41 -1.61 15.70
CA VAL A 5 3.48 -0.28 16.29
C VAL A 5 4.95 0.15 16.29
N GLY A 6 5.24 1.34 15.80
CA GLY A 6 6.60 1.87 15.76
C GLY A 6 6.64 3.29 15.23
N ASP A 7 7.65 4.02 15.65
CA ASP A 7 7.96 5.37 15.17
C ASP A 7 8.83 5.21 13.89
N TYR A 8 8.20 5.32 12.71
CA TYR A 8 8.85 4.99 11.43
C TYR A 8 9.61 6.16 10.82
N ASP A 9 9.18 7.39 11.13
CA ASP A 9 9.81 8.62 10.66
C ASP A 9 10.63 9.34 11.73
N ASN A 10 10.77 8.73 12.91
CA ASN A 10 11.56 9.20 14.05
C ASN A 10 11.09 10.56 14.58
N ASP A 11 9.79 10.83 14.53
CA ASP A 11 9.19 12.09 14.99
C ASP A 11 8.79 12.06 16.49
N GLY A 12 8.95 10.90 17.14
CA GLY A 12 8.65 10.65 18.55
C GLY A 12 7.22 10.21 18.84
N TRP A 13 6.37 10.05 17.80
CA TRP A 13 5.02 9.52 17.90
C TRP A 13 4.97 8.09 17.34
N MET A 14 4.10 7.26 17.89
CA MET A 14 3.98 5.87 17.46
C MET A 14 2.98 5.75 16.32
N ASP A 15 3.43 5.24 15.18
CA ASP A 15 2.63 4.94 14.00
C ASP A 15 2.14 3.48 13.99
N LEU A 16 1.25 3.17 13.06
CA LEU A 16 0.66 1.84 12.92
C LEU A 16 0.84 1.30 11.51
N LEU A 17 1.27 0.05 11.38
CA LEU A 17 1.14 -0.71 10.15
C LEU A 17 0.13 -1.85 10.35
N VAL A 18 -0.88 -1.91 9.50
CA VAL A 18 -1.92 -2.94 9.52
C VAL A 18 -1.81 -3.78 8.24
N THR A 19 -1.75 -5.11 8.38
CA THR A 19 -1.70 -6.01 7.22
C THR A 19 -3.08 -6.52 6.84
N ASN A 20 -3.35 -6.59 5.53
CA ASN A 20 -4.66 -6.90 4.98
C ASN A 20 -4.65 -8.15 4.07
N PHE A 21 -5.82 -8.45 3.50
CA PHE A 21 -6.00 -9.55 2.56
C PHE A 21 -5.46 -9.19 1.17
N SER A 22 -5.24 -10.17 0.29
CA SER A 22 -4.84 -9.90 -1.10
C SER A 22 -5.92 -9.12 -1.86
N GLU A 23 -5.52 -8.26 -2.79
CA GLU A 23 -6.39 -7.27 -3.47
C GLU A 23 -6.87 -6.15 -2.54
N ASP A 24 -6.25 -6.06 -1.37
CA ASP A 24 -6.26 -4.92 -0.47
C ASP A 24 -4.80 -4.58 -0.12
N TYR A 25 -4.52 -3.33 0.25
CA TYR A 25 -3.17 -2.92 0.58
C TYR A 25 -2.94 -2.93 2.09
N ASN A 26 -1.72 -3.23 2.53
CA ASN A 26 -1.35 -3.02 3.92
C ASN A 26 -1.35 -1.52 4.21
N THR A 27 -1.98 -1.09 5.29
CA THR A 27 -2.17 0.34 5.59
C THR A 27 -1.15 0.84 6.59
N LEU A 28 -0.39 1.87 6.22
CA LEU A 28 0.47 2.62 7.13
C LEU A 28 -0.26 3.88 7.58
N TYR A 29 -0.52 3.97 8.88
CA TYR A 29 -1.12 5.14 9.50
C TYR A 29 -0.06 5.95 10.22
N HIS A 30 0.19 7.17 9.74
CA HIS A 30 1.08 8.13 10.41
C HIS A 30 0.32 8.85 11.52
N ASN A 31 0.94 8.94 12.70
CA ASN A 31 0.35 9.52 13.90
C ASN A 31 0.85 10.95 14.13
N ASN A 32 0.06 11.92 13.70
CA ASN A 32 0.29 13.32 14.05
C ASN A 32 -0.44 13.66 15.36
N ARG A 33 0.22 13.40 16.50
CA ARG A 33 -0.23 13.81 17.85
C ARG A 33 -1.63 13.33 18.22
N GLY A 34 -1.95 12.08 17.89
CA GLY A 34 -3.22 11.41 18.16
C GLY A 34 -4.23 11.48 17.02
N GLN A 35 -3.87 12.10 15.90
CA GLN A 35 -4.61 12.00 14.64
C GLN A 35 -3.88 11.06 13.70
N PHE A 36 -4.58 10.09 13.14
CA PHE A 36 -4.00 9.09 12.25
C PHE A 36 -4.41 9.36 10.79
N GLU A 37 -3.42 9.41 9.91
CA GLU A 37 -3.59 9.61 8.47
C GLU A 37 -3.06 8.39 7.71
N ASP A 38 -3.81 7.91 6.72
CA ASP A 38 -3.34 6.88 5.80
C ASP A 38 -2.32 7.50 4.84
N VAL A 39 -1.06 7.12 4.98
CA VAL A 39 0.07 7.59 4.15
C VAL A 39 0.63 6.46 3.27
N THR A 40 -0.17 5.42 3.04
CA THR A 40 0.30 4.15 2.46
C THR A 40 0.87 4.31 1.06
N TYR A 41 0.25 5.15 0.22
CA TYR A 41 0.71 5.33 -1.16
C TYR A 41 1.89 6.29 -1.24
N GLU A 42 1.90 7.31 -0.40
CA GLU A 42 3.00 8.26 -0.20
C GLU A 42 4.27 7.53 0.26
N ALA A 43 4.11 6.54 1.15
CA ALA A 43 5.17 5.66 1.62
C ALA A 43 5.55 4.55 0.62
N GLY A 44 4.89 4.45 -0.54
CA GLY A 44 5.17 3.45 -1.57
C GLY A 44 4.70 2.02 -1.25
N LEU A 45 3.94 1.83 -0.16
CA LEU A 45 3.48 0.51 0.30
C LEU A 45 2.24 0.02 -0.43
N GLY A 46 1.41 0.93 -0.97
CA GLY A 46 0.13 0.58 -1.56
C GLY A 46 0.25 -0.43 -2.69
N ALA A 47 0.99 -0.06 -3.74
CA ALA A 47 1.24 -0.96 -4.87
C ALA A 47 2.11 -2.18 -4.49
N ALA A 48 3.06 -2.00 -3.56
CA ALA A 48 3.94 -3.07 -3.13
C ALA A 48 3.18 -4.20 -2.42
N SER A 49 2.17 -3.86 -1.60
CA SER A 49 1.42 -4.81 -0.79
C SER A 49 0.13 -5.33 -1.43
N TYR A 50 -0.45 -4.61 -2.40
CA TYR A 50 -1.77 -4.92 -2.98
C TYR A 50 -1.99 -6.38 -3.43
N THR A 51 -0.96 -7.03 -3.97
CA THR A 51 -1.08 -8.42 -4.47
C THR A 51 -0.70 -9.47 -3.43
N GLN A 52 -0.37 -9.05 -2.21
CA GLN A 52 0.18 -9.90 -1.16
C GLN A 52 -0.89 -10.23 -0.12
N LEU A 53 -0.77 -11.38 0.53
CA LEU A 53 -1.63 -11.75 1.65
C LEU A 53 -0.81 -11.64 2.94
N GLY A 54 -1.05 -10.57 3.71
CA GLY A 54 -0.25 -10.20 4.87
C GLY A 54 -0.68 -10.86 6.18
N TRP A 55 0.32 -11.29 6.97
CA TRP A 55 0.13 -11.88 8.30
C TRP A 55 0.89 -11.10 9.36
N GLY A 56 2.00 -11.64 9.85
CA GLY A 56 2.86 -10.97 10.82
C GLY A 56 3.55 -9.76 10.22
N THR A 57 3.70 -8.71 11.01
CA THR A 57 4.39 -7.49 10.61
C THR A 57 5.19 -6.92 11.79
N GLY A 58 6.20 -6.11 11.51
CA GLY A 58 7.03 -5.46 12.52
C GLY A 58 7.86 -4.31 11.97
N PHE A 59 8.17 -3.35 12.85
CA PHE A 59 9.21 -2.35 12.63
C PHE A 59 10.53 -2.88 13.19
N VAL A 60 11.55 -2.98 12.35
CA VAL A 60 12.85 -3.57 12.70
C VAL A 60 13.96 -2.74 12.05
N ASP A 61 14.96 -2.36 12.82
CA ASP A 61 16.19 -1.72 12.31
C ASP A 61 17.20 -2.83 11.95
N PHE A 62 17.29 -3.16 10.66
CA PHE A 62 18.09 -4.28 10.16
C PHE A 62 19.57 -3.93 9.95
N ASP A 63 19.87 -2.69 9.60
CA ASP A 63 21.24 -2.25 9.32
C ASP A 63 21.86 -1.38 10.43
N ASN A 64 21.09 -1.14 11.50
CA ASN A 64 21.50 -0.44 12.71
C ASN A 64 21.87 1.03 12.43
N ASP A 65 21.13 1.70 11.55
CA ASP A 65 21.29 3.12 11.24
C ASP A 65 20.33 4.04 12.04
N GLY A 66 19.41 3.43 12.81
CA GLY A 66 18.41 4.11 13.63
C GLY A 66 17.08 4.40 12.92
N TRP A 67 16.97 4.09 11.62
CA TRP A 67 15.71 4.06 10.89
C TRP A 67 15.17 2.63 10.90
N LYS A 68 13.86 2.50 11.09
CA LYS A 68 13.22 1.18 11.17
C LYS A 68 12.68 0.82 9.81
N GLU A 69 13.05 -0.34 9.29
CA GLU A 69 12.39 -0.93 8.15
C GLU A 69 11.07 -1.60 8.54
N LEU A 70 10.25 -1.80 7.51
CA LEU A 70 9.04 -2.59 7.59
C LEU A 70 9.30 -4.03 7.18
N PHE A 71 9.01 -4.96 8.09
CA PHE A 71 8.96 -6.39 7.81
C PHE A 71 7.52 -6.87 7.71
N VAL A 72 7.18 -7.61 6.66
CA VAL A 72 5.87 -8.28 6.51
C VAL A 72 6.06 -9.74 6.10
N ALA A 73 5.51 -10.65 6.90
CA ALA A 73 5.40 -12.05 6.57
C ALA A 73 4.14 -12.30 5.71
N ASN A 74 4.36 -12.67 4.45
CA ASN A 74 3.30 -12.92 3.47
C ASN A 74 3.12 -14.42 3.20
N GLY A 75 1.89 -14.84 2.87
CA GLY A 75 1.62 -16.22 2.47
C GLY A 75 0.18 -16.45 2.06
N HIS A 76 -0.05 -17.17 0.96
CA HIS A 76 -1.40 -17.48 0.46
C HIS A 76 -1.89 -18.83 0.97
N ILE A 77 -3.14 -18.88 1.43
CA ILE A 77 -3.82 -20.14 1.81
C ILE A 77 -4.34 -20.94 0.60
N TYR A 78 -4.40 -20.32 -0.58
CA TYR A 78 -4.82 -20.95 -1.82
C TYR A 78 -3.60 -21.28 -2.70
N PRO A 79 -3.23 -22.56 -2.86
CA PRO A 79 -2.07 -22.94 -3.67
C PRO A 79 -2.21 -22.56 -5.16
N GLN A 80 -3.43 -22.38 -5.65
CA GLN A 80 -3.73 -22.00 -7.02
C GLN A 80 -3.19 -20.61 -7.39
N VAL A 81 -3.05 -19.69 -6.43
CA VAL A 81 -2.53 -18.34 -6.70
C VAL A 81 -1.06 -18.36 -7.16
N ASN A 82 -0.29 -19.37 -6.73
CA ASN A 82 1.07 -19.58 -7.22
C ASN A 82 1.12 -20.05 -8.68
N GLN A 83 0.03 -20.63 -9.21
CA GLN A 83 -0.05 -21.13 -10.59
C GLN A 83 -0.57 -20.05 -11.55
N THR A 84 -1.55 -19.24 -11.11
CA THR A 84 -2.09 -18.13 -11.92
C THR A 84 -1.13 -16.96 -12.03
N ARG A 85 -0.33 -16.65 -10.99
CA ARG A 85 0.66 -15.55 -11.06
C ARG A 85 1.84 -15.85 -12.01
N LYS A 86 2.18 -17.11 -12.25
CA LYS A 86 3.19 -17.50 -13.26
C LYS A 86 2.68 -17.39 -14.70
N SER A 87 1.36 -17.39 -14.89
CA SER A 87 0.71 -17.40 -16.21
C SER A 87 0.11 -16.04 -16.59
N GLN A 88 0.05 -15.08 -15.67
CA GLN A 88 -0.21 -13.67 -15.98
C GLN A 88 1.13 -12.98 -16.29
N PRO A 89 1.38 -12.57 -17.55
CA PRO A 89 2.38 -11.53 -17.79
C PRO A 89 1.96 -10.33 -16.94
N ALA A 90 2.92 -9.65 -16.31
CA ALA A 90 2.70 -8.44 -15.52
C ALA A 90 1.59 -7.62 -16.17
N LEU A 91 0.42 -7.55 -15.52
CA LEU A 91 -0.73 -6.87 -16.06
C LEU A 91 -0.25 -5.50 -16.51
N SER A 92 -0.30 -5.29 -17.82
CA SER A 92 -0.02 -4.04 -18.48
C SER A 92 -0.59 -2.94 -17.60
N GLN A 93 0.31 -2.13 -17.01
CA GLN A 93 -0.08 -0.83 -16.49
C GLN A 93 -0.83 -0.16 -17.62
N SER A 94 -2.15 -0.16 -17.54
CA SER A 94 -2.96 0.56 -18.50
C SER A 94 -2.57 2.01 -18.29
N PRO A 95 -2.06 2.73 -19.32
CA PRO A 95 -1.83 4.16 -19.16
C PRO A 95 -3.17 4.75 -18.77
N GLN A 96 -3.24 5.38 -17.59
CA GLN A 96 -4.46 6.04 -17.16
C GLN A 96 -4.92 6.95 -18.29
N ARG A 97 -6.09 6.64 -18.86
CA ARG A 97 -6.70 7.48 -19.88
C ARG A 97 -6.88 8.86 -19.27
N PRO A 98 -6.31 9.94 -19.83
CA PRO A 98 -6.63 11.27 -19.34
C PRO A 98 -8.14 11.47 -19.48
N LEU A 99 -8.80 11.82 -18.39
CA LEU A 99 -10.21 12.19 -18.35
C LEU A 99 -10.46 13.25 -19.43
N ARG A 100 -11.15 12.86 -20.51
CA ARG A 100 -11.63 13.82 -21.52
C ARG A 100 -12.62 14.74 -20.81
N SER A 101 -12.17 15.96 -20.51
CA SER A 101 -13.00 17.10 -20.18
C SER A 101 -14.04 17.32 -21.27
N THR A 102 -15.27 16.84 -21.06
CA THR A 102 -16.46 17.27 -21.82
C THR A 102 -16.83 18.68 -21.40
N LEU A 103 -16.22 19.66 -22.03
CA LEU A 103 -16.72 21.04 -22.13
C LEU A 103 -16.48 21.50 -23.57
N GLN A 104 -17.51 21.43 -24.41
CA GLN A 104 -17.60 22.27 -25.61
C GLN A 104 -18.59 23.39 -25.30
N PRO A 105 -18.13 24.65 -25.14
CA PRO A 105 -19.02 25.79 -25.06
C PRO A 105 -19.32 26.30 -26.48
N GLY A 106 -20.61 26.41 -26.81
CA GLY A 106 -21.08 27.31 -27.87
C GLY A 106 -21.45 26.68 -29.20
N LYS A 107 -22.69 26.18 -29.30
CA LYS A 107 -23.45 26.21 -30.55
C LYS A 107 -24.84 26.76 -30.26
N ARG A 108 -25.09 28.02 -30.63
CA ARG A 108 -26.45 28.54 -30.83
C ARG A 108 -26.95 27.92 -32.13
N LEU A 109 -28.13 27.30 -32.10
CA LEU A 109 -28.85 26.87 -33.29
C LEU A 109 -29.75 28.01 -33.79
N PRO A 110 -29.93 28.21 -35.12
CA PRO A 110 -31.12 28.86 -35.64
C PRO A 110 -32.37 27.99 -35.44
#